data_AF-A0A2G1ZXY7-F1
#
_entry.id   AF-A0A2G1ZXY7-F1
#
_cell.length_a   1.000
_cell.length_b   1.000
_cell.length_c   1.000
_cell.angle_alpha   90.00
_cell.angle_beta   90.00
_cell.angle_gamma   90.00
#
_symmetry.space_group_name_H-M   'P 1'
#
loop_
_entity.id
_entity.type
_entity.pdbx_description
1 polymer ?
#
loop_
_entity_poly.entity_id
_entity_poly.type
_entity_poly.pdbx_seq_one_letter_code
_entity_poly.pdbx_strand_id
1 'polypeptide(L)' 'MKNTLIPLSIGFFDPDKSLMETQSVSPHSLKQVSPKQRYAFALEVNQGWFANQAIKKGDRFTLKK' A
#
# COMPACT_ATOMS: atom_id res chain seq x y z
N MET A 1 -8.36 -5.50 -7.59
CA MET A 1 -8.94 -4.19 -7.96
C MET A 1 -10.15 -4.31 -8.91
N LYS A 2 -11.12 -5.20 -8.64
CA LYS A 2 -12.20 -5.59 -9.60
C LYS A 2 -13.02 -4.40 -10.14
N ASN A 3 -13.38 -3.47 -9.26
CA ASN A 3 -14.22 -2.31 -9.58
C ASN A 3 -13.53 -0.98 -9.27
N THR A 4 -12.20 -0.97 -9.22
CA THR A 4 -11.41 0.24 -8.96
C THR A 4 -11.07 0.89 -10.30
N LEU A 5 -11.49 2.14 -10.50
CA LEU A 5 -11.36 2.88 -11.77
C LEU A 5 -10.03 3.64 -11.91
N ILE A 6 -9.38 3.96 -10.79
CA ILE A 6 -8.12 4.70 -10.77
C ILE A 6 -6.95 3.77 -10.44
N PRO A 7 -5.74 4.03 -10.99
CA PRO A 7 -4.56 3.27 -10.64
C PRO A 7 -4.09 3.62 -9.23
N LEU A 8 -3.74 2.61 -8.44
CA LEU A 8 -3.34 2.79 -7.04
C LEU A 8 -1.94 2.23 -6.77
N SER A 9 -1.32 2.75 -5.72
CA SER A 9 -0.21 2.12 -5.01
C SER A 9 -0.72 1.66 -3.65
N ILE A 10 -0.41 0.42 -3.28
CA ILE A 10 -0.75 -0.17 -1.98
C ILE A 10 0.53 -0.29 -1.17
N GLY A 11 0.58 0.34 0.01
CA GLY A 11 1.62 0.12 1.00
C GLY A 11 1.17 -0.90 2.03
N PHE A 12 1.99 -1.92 2.28
CA PHE A 12 1.73 -2.96 3.29
C PHE A 12 2.57 -2.72 4.54
N PHE A 13 1.94 -2.80 5.71
CA PHE A 13 2.58 -2.49 6.99
C PHE A 13 2.47 -3.64 7.98
N ASP A 14 3.51 -3.79 8.79
CA ASP A 14 3.55 -4.76 9.88
C ASP A 14 2.69 -4.30 11.09
N PRO A 15 2.53 -5.14 12.14
CA PRO A 15 1.80 -4.75 13.35
C PRO A 15 2.35 -3.50 14.06
N ASP A 16 3.64 -3.20 13.90
CA ASP A 16 4.31 -2.01 14.43
C ASP A 16 4.13 -0.78 13.52
N LYS A 17 3.28 -0.89 12.49
CA LYS A 17 2.92 0.15 11.53
C LYS A 17 4.08 0.58 10.65
N SER A 18 5.12 -0.25 10.52
CA SER A 18 6.26 0.01 9.64
C SER A 18 5.97 -0.45 8.22
N LEU A 19 6.27 0.41 7.24
CA LEU A 19 6.10 0.10 5.82
C LEU A 19 7.06 -1.03 5.43
N MET A 20 6.52 -2.14 4.96
CA MET A 20 7.27 -3.32 4.56
C MET A 20 7.62 -3.28 3.07
N GLU A 21 6.61 -3.00 2.23
CA GLU A 21 6.73 -2.89 0.78
C GLU A 21 5.55 -2.10 0.18
N THR A 22 5.73 -1.65 -1.06
CA THR A 22 4.68 -1.00 -1.86
C THR A 22 4.48 -1.75 -3.17
N GLN A 23 3.22 -1.94 -3.60
CA GLN A 23 2.89 -2.55 -4.89
C GLN A 23 2.02 -1.61 -5.72
N SER A 24 2.30 -1.46 -7.02
CA SER A 24 1.42 -0.74 -7.94
C SER A 24 0.38 -1.69 -8.52
N VAL A 25 -0.87 -1.25 -8.58
CA VAL A 25 -1.99 -2.06 -9.04
C VAL A 25 -2.78 -1.33 -10.12
N SER A 26 -3.11 -2.07 -11.19
CA SER A 26 -3.88 -1.54 -12.30
C SER A 26 -5.39 -1.58 -12.00
N PRO A 27 -6.17 -0.61 -12.55
CA PRO A 27 -7.62 -0.65 -12.53
C PRO A 27 -8.18 -1.98 -13.04
N HIS A 28 -9.35 -2.37 -12.55
CA HIS A 28 -10.09 -3.59 -12.94
C HIS A 28 -9.36 -4.93 -12.78
N SER A 29 -8.11 -4.94 -12.29
CA SER A 29 -7.35 -6.18 -12.14
C SER A 29 -8.03 -7.14 -11.16
N LEU A 30 -8.22 -8.39 -11.60
CA LEU A 30 -8.71 -9.49 -10.76
C LEU A 30 -7.58 -10.24 -10.06
N LYS A 31 -6.33 -9.89 -10.34
CA LYS A 31 -5.17 -10.48 -9.67
C LYS A 31 -5.25 -10.18 -8.18
N GLN A 32 -5.07 -11.20 -7.34
CA GLN A 32 -4.93 -11.01 -5.91
C GLN A 32 -3.65 -10.24 -5.62
N VAL A 33 -3.75 -9.25 -4.74
CA VAL A 33 -2.63 -8.40 -4.34
C VAL A 33 -2.42 -8.61 -2.85
N SER A 34 -1.25 -9.14 -2.50
CA SER A 34 -0.83 -9.40 -1.12
C SER A 34 0.70 -9.44 -1.08
N PRO A 35 1.32 -8.97 0.01
CA PRO A 35 2.74 -9.20 0.23
C PRO A 35 3.00 -10.68 0.51
N LYS A 36 4.25 -11.11 0.31
CA LYS A 36 4.70 -12.47 0.72
C LYS A 36 4.81 -12.60 2.24
N GLN A 37 5.09 -11.50 2.91
CA GLN A 37 5.27 -11.44 4.36
C GLN A 37 3.93 -11.15 5.05
N ARG A 38 3.78 -11.57 6.30
CA ARG A 38 2.60 -11.25 7.12
C ARG A 38 2.51 -9.74 7.35
N TYR A 39 1.33 -9.17 7.14
CA TYR A 39 1.04 -7.74 7.33
C TYR A 39 -0.17 -7.56 8.26
N ALA A 40 -0.33 -6.36 8.81
CA ALA A 40 -1.46 -5.98 9.65
C ALA A 40 -2.31 -4.87 9.02
N PHE A 41 -1.72 -4.03 8.19
CA PHE A 41 -2.41 -2.90 7.55
C PHE A 41 -2.05 -2.78 6.07
N ALA A 42 -2.97 -2.22 5.29
CA ALA A 42 -2.75 -1.81 3.90
C ALA A 42 -3.26 -0.38 3.71
N LEU A 43 -2.44 0.48 3.12
CA LEU A 43 -2.80 1.85 2.73
C LEU A 43 -2.87 1.93 1.21
N GLU A 44 -4.06 2.18 0.67
CA GLU A 44 -4.27 2.42 -0.76
C GLU A 44 -4.26 3.93 -1.04
N VAL A 45 -3.42 4.36 -1.98
CA VAL A 45 -3.24 5.76 -2.41
C VAL A 45 -3.11 5.81 -3.93
N ASN A 46 -3.24 6.99 -4.54
CA ASN A 46 -3.02 7.15 -5.98
C ASN A 46 -1.64 6.64 -6.39
N GLN A 47 -1.54 6.02 -7.58
CA GLN A 47 -0.28 5.45 -8.04
C GLN A 47 0.86 6.49 -8.03
N GLY A 48 2.01 6.10 -7.45
CA GLY A 48 3.20 6.96 -7.32
C GLY A 48 3.24 7.85 -6.07
N TRP A 49 2.18 7.87 -5.27
CA TRP A 49 2.11 8.73 -4.07
C TRP A 49 3.24 8.51 -3.07
N PHE A 50 3.63 7.26 -2.77
CA PHE A 50 4.73 6.97 -1.82
C PHE A 50 6.06 7.62 -2.25
N ALA A 51 6.41 7.53 -3.54
CA ALA A 51 7.62 8.14 -4.08
C ALA A 51 7.54 9.68 -4.00
N ASN A 52 6.40 10.26 -4.35
CA ASN A 52 6.18 11.71 -4.28
C ASN A 52 6.26 12.25 -2.85
N GLN A 53 5.88 11.46 -1.85
CA GLN A 53 5.99 11.82 -0.43
C GLN A 53 7.33 11.42 0.19
N ALA A 54 8.26 10.87 -0.59
CA ALA A 54 9.54 10.33 -0.12
C ALA A 54 9.40 9.29 1.02
N ILE A 55 8.28 8.56 1.04
CA ILE A 55 8.01 7.50 2.02
C ILE A 55 8.66 6.21 1.53
N LYS A 56 9.43 5.57 2.40
CA LYS A 56 10.23 4.37 2.10
C LYS A 56 10.02 3.27 3.13
N LYS A 57 10.50 2.07 2.80
CA LYS A 57 10.49 0.92 3.70
C LYS A 57 11.10 1.30 5.05
N GLY A 58 10.40 0.96 6.14
CA GLY A 58 10.77 1.32 7.50
C GLY A 58 9.97 2.50 8.08
N ASP A 59 9.46 3.40 7.25
CA ASP A 59 8.65 4.54 7.72
C ASP A 59 7.37 4.08 8.40
N ARG A 60 6.88 4.86 9.37
CA ARG A 60 5.74 4.49 10.21
C ARG A 60 4.61 5.50 10.13
N PHE A 61 3.38 5.01 10.20
CA PHE A 61 2.22 5.87 10.39
C PHE A 61 1.70 5.84 11.84
N THR A 62 0.93 6.86 12.19
CA THR A 62 0.13 6.91 13.41
C THR A 62 -1.32 7.11 13.05
N LEU A 63 -2.23 6.41 13.75
CA LEU A 63 -3.66 6.68 13.67
C LEU A 63 -3.99 7.62 14.82
N LYS A 64 -4.48 8.81 14.47
CA LYS A 64 -5.08 9.72 15.44
C LYS A 64 -6.56 9.39 15.55
N LYS A 65 -7.09 9.43 16.77
CA LYS A 65 -8.52 9.34 17.04
C LYS A 65 -9.19 10.68 16.76
#